data_AF-A0A7N8YGE6-F1
#
_entry.id   AF-A0A7N8YGE6-F1
#
_cell.length_a   1.000
_cell.length_b   1.000
_cell.length_c   1.000
_cell.angle_alpha   90.00
_cell.angle_beta   90.00
_cell.angle_gamma   90.00
#
_symmetry.space_group_name_H-M   'P 1'
#
loop_
_entity.id
_entity.type
_entity.pdbx_description
1 polymer ?
#
loop_
_entity_poly.entity_id
_entity_poly.type
_entity_poly.pdbx_seq_one_letter_code
_entity_poly.pdbx_strand_id
1 'polypeptide(L)'
;MRRQEVIKWNGWGYSDSRFFFNKKDQAEFTGKRYRLSGMIIPGLKDWLESTFGGSLQHKTPAPILNTSALQPPILNEAFVEELKPTGILFSLDPEDRVFRSHGHCLHEIFALREGKIGRIPDVVVWPNCHNDVVKIVELACKHNVCLIPYGGGTSVSNALECPPEETRSIVSLDTSQMLNESGYCTGHEPDSMEFSSLGGWVATRASGMKKNIYGNIEDLVIHIKMVTPRGVIEKSCQGPRMSTGPDIHHFIMGSEGTLGVVTEVTMKIRPIPEYQKYGSVVFPNFEQGVACLREIAKQRCAPASIRLMDNEQFKFGHALKPQVSSIFTSFLDGLKKFYITKFKGFDPNRLCVATLLFEGDREKVLQHEKQVYDIAAKFGGLAAGEDNGQRGYMLTFVIAYLRDLGMDYSVIGESFETSVPWDRVLDISRNVKARIIQECKEKGVQFPPLCTCRVTQTYDAGACLYFYFAYNYRGLSDPIHVYEEVEHAAREEILANGGSLSHHHGVGKLRKEWMRDTISNVGLGMLKSVKDYVDPKNIFGNRNLL
;
A
#
# COMPACT_ATOMS: atom_id res chain seq x y z
N MET A 1 22.37 6.79 7.58
CA MET A 1 21.81 8.00 6.94
C MET A 1 20.54 8.38 7.69
N ARG A 2 20.34 9.67 8.01
CA ARG A 2 19.10 10.16 8.62
C ARG A 2 18.01 10.20 7.55
N ARG A 3 16.84 9.61 7.81
CA ARG A 3 15.82 9.42 6.76
C ARG A 3 15.24 10.74 6.23
N GLN A 4 15.05 11.70 7.12
CA GLN A 4 14.52 13.03 6.83
C GLN A 4 15.37 13.85 5.85
N GLU A 5 16.66 13.50 5.67
CA GLU A 5 17.53 14.14 4.66
C GLU A 5 17.16 13.75 3.23
N VAL A 6 16.45 12.62 3.06
CA VAL A 6 16.19 12.00 1.74
C VAL A 6 14.70 11.77 1.50
N ILE A 7 13.92 11.51 2.55
CA ILE A 7 12.50 11.18 2.53
C ILE A 7 11.73 12.29 3.25
N LYS A 8 10.55 12.64 2.76
CA LYS A 8 9.68 13.63 3.41
C LYS A 8 9.25 13.14 4.78
N TRP A 9 9.30 14.02 5.77
CA TRP A 9 8.86 13.73 7.13
C TRP A 9 7.33 13.81 7.30
N ASN A 10 6.61 14.44 6.35
CA ASN A 10 5.19 14.78 6.45
C ASN A 10 4.34 14.32 5.25
N GLY A 11 4.81 13.32 4.51
CA GLY A 11 4.17 12.87 3.27
C GLY A 11 4.89 11.68 2.65
N TRP A 12 4.48 11.31 1.44
CA TRP A 12 5.05 10.15 0.77
C TRP A 12 6.38 10.45 0.06
N GLY A 13 7.33 9.53 0.25
CA GLY A 13 8.48 9.32 -0.63
C GLY A 13 9.59 10.36 -0.55
N TYR A 14 10.48 10.33 -1.54
CA TYR A 14 11.68 11.18 -1.60
C TYR A 14 11.39 12.68 -1.57
N SER A 15 12.21 13.44 -0.86
CA SER A 15 12.11 14.90 -0.71
C SER A 15 12.29 15.67 -2.03
N ASP A 16 13.01 15.10 -2.99
CA ASP A 16 13.22 15.68 -4.33
C ASP A 16 12.05 15.44 -5.31
N SER A 17 11.04 14.67 -4.90
CA SER A 17 9.96 14.18 -5.76
C SER A 17 8.60 14.64 -5.22
N ARG A 18 7.94 15.53 -5.95
CA ARG A 18 6.59 16.02 -5.63
C ARG A 18 5.91 16.57 -6.87
N PHE A 19 4.57 16.55 -6.86
CA PHE A 19 3.80 17.36 -7.78
C PHE A 19 3.71 18.80 -7.28
N PHE A 20 3.69 19.74 -8.21
CA PHE A 20 3.35 21.13 -7.94
C PHE A 20 2.74 21.76 -9.20
N PHE A 21 1.99 22.86 -9.04
CA PHE A 21 1.57 23.69 -10.16
C PHE A 21 2.60 24.80 -10.38
N ASN A 22 3.15 24.87 -11.59
CA ASN A 22 4.16 25.86 -11.96
C ASN A 22 3.53 27.25 -12.21
N LYS A 23 4.34 28.25 -12.60
CA LYS A 23 3.88 29.63 -12.83
C LYS A 23 2.85 29.79 -13.97
N LYS A 24 2.64 28.74 -14.77
CA LYS A 24 1.63 28.68 -15.85
C LYS A 24 0.42 27.84 -15.44
N ASP A 25 0.27 27.55 -14.15
CA ASP A 25 -0.75 26.65 -13.59
C ASP A 25 -0.74 25.24 -14.18
N GLN A 26 0.40 24.79 -14.70
CA GLN A 26 0.53 23.43 -15.21
C GLN A 26 1.14 22.54 -14.14
N ALA A 27 0.58 21.35 -13.95
CA ALA A 27 1.16 20.38 -13.03
C ALA A 27 2.49 19.88 -13.57
N GLU A 28 3.48 19.76 -12.69
CA GLU A 28 4.81 19.24 -12.99
C GLU A 28 5.24 18.34 -11.84
N PHE A 29 5.99 17.28 -12.16
CA PHE A 29 6.55 16.36 -11.18
C PHE A 29 8.06 16.59 -11.06
N THR A 30 8.57 16.90 -9.86
CA THR A 30 9.97 17.30 -9.68
C THR A 30 10.97 16.13 -9.75
N GLY A 31 12.26 16.46 -9.68
CA GLY A 31 13.34 15.49 -9.50
C GLY A 31 13.81 14.87 -10.82
N LYS A 32 14.46 13.70 -10.72
CA LYS A 32 14.92 12.88 -11.85
C LYS A 32 14.77 11.37 -11.62
N ARG A 33 14.07 10.97 -10.55
CA ARG A 33 13.97 9.57 -10.10
C ARG A 33 13.05 8.74 -10.98
N TYR A 34 11.92 9.33 -11.37
CA TYR A 34 10.89 8.64 -12.10
C TYR A 34 10.87 9.10 -13.55
N ARG A 35 10.36 8.26 -14.44
CA ARG A 35 10.22 8.63 -15.86
C ARG A 35 9.31 9.86 -16.08
N LEU A 36 8.40 10.13 -15.15
CA LEU A 36 7.55 11.33 -15.16
C LEU A 36 8.25 12.59 -14.63
N SER A 37 9.43 12.48 -14.03
CA SER A 37 10.16 13.62 -13.46
C SER A 37 10.54 14.64 -14.54
N GLY A 38 10.28 15.92 -14.26
CA GLY A 38 10.45 17.05 -15.16
C GLY A 38 9.38 17.18 -16.26
N MET A 39 8.40 16.27 -16.31
CA MET A 39 7.35 16.33 -17.32
C MET A 39 6.17 17.21 -16.87
N ILE A 40 5.63 17.97 -17.82
CA ILE A 40 4.40 18.75 -17.64
C ILE A 40 3.20 17.84 -17.86
N ILE A 41 2.19 17.94 -16.99
CA ILE A 41 0.96 17.15 -17.02
C ILE A 41 -0.21 18.13 -17.14
N PRO A 42 -0.56 18.54 -18.38
CA PRO A 42 -1.48 19.64 -18.60
C PRO A 42 -2.92 19.33 -18.15
N GLY A 43 -3.33 18.06 -18.22
CA GLY A 43 -4.71 17.66 -17.88
C GLY A 43 -5.01 17.56 -16.38
N LEU A 44 -4.00 17.59 -15.51
CA LEU A 44 -4.21 17.34 -14.08
C LEU A 44 -4.97 18.47 -13.38
N LYS A 45 -4.75 19.74 -13.78
CA LYS A 45 -5.50 20.89 -13.25
C LYS A 45 -6.99 20.74 -13.55
N ASP A 46 -7.34 20.60 -14.83
CA ASP A 46 -8.72 20.51 -15.27
C ASP A 46 -9.43 19.30 -14.65
N TRP A 47 -8.73 18.17 -14.52
CA TRP A 47 -9.26 17.00 -13.83
C TRP A 47 -9.52 17.26 -12.34
N LEU A 48 -8.60 17.91 -11.63
CA LEU A 48 -8.76 18.23 -10.20
C LEU A 48 -9.93 19.20 -9.99
N GLU A 49 -10.02 20.26 -10.81
CA GLU A 49 -11.09 21.26 -10.71
C GLU A 49 -12.47 20.66 -11.05
N SER A 50 -12.55 19.84 -12.11
CA SER A 50 -13.81 19.19 -12.50
C SER A 50 -14.26 18.05 -11.57
N THR A 51 -13.31 17.31 -10.99
CA THR A 51 -13.62 16.17 -10.10
C THR A 51 -13.99 16.63 -8.70
N PHE A 52 -13.30 17.62 -8.15
CA PHE A 52 -13.43 18.01 -6.74
C PHE A 52 -14.05 19.40 -6.51
N GLY A 53 -14.41 20.11 -7.58
CA GLY A 53 -14.74 21.54 -7.47
C GLY A 53 -13.61 22.37 -6.84
N GLY A 54 -12.37 21.87 -7.01
CA GLY A 54 -11.16 22.46 -6.47
C GLY A 54 -10.83 23.80 -7.12
N SER A 55 -9.97 24.58 -6.46
CA SER A 55 -9.43 25.82 -7.02
C SER A 55 -8.00 25.99 -6.56
N LEU A 56 -7.09 26.29 -7.50
CA LEU A 56 -5.68 26.54 -7.18
C LEU A 56 -5.44 27.76 -6.28
N GLN A 57 -6.47 28.57 -6.04
CA GLN A 57 -6.41 29.76 -5.18
C GLN A 57 -6.43 29.42 -3.69
N HIS A 58 -6.96 28.26 -3.30
CA HIS A 58 -7.09 27.86 -1.91
C HIS A 58 -5.99 26.86 -1.56
N LYS A 59 -4.89 27.36 -0.99
CA LYS A 59 -3.73 26.54 -0.62
C LYS A 59 -3.66 26.30 0.88
N THR A 60 -3.39 25.06 1.26
CA THR A 60 -3.17 24.61 2.63
C THR A 60 -1.80 23.91 2.74
N PRO A 61 -0.70 24.69 2.64
CA PRO A 61 0.64 24.12 2.65
C PRO A 61 0.97 23.54 4.03
N ALA A 62 1.74 22.45 4.05
CA ALA A 62 2.19 21.86 5.31
C ALA A 62 3.12 22.81 6.10
N PRO A 63 3.00 22.87 7.44
CA PRO A 63 3.88 23.60 8.33
C PRO A 63 5.26 22.93 8.41
N ILE A 64 6.22 23.65 8.97
CA ILE A 64 7.53 23.10 9.36
C ILE A 64 7.37 22.37 10.70
N LEU A 65 8.05 21.24 10.88
CA LEU A 65 8.04 20.49 12.14
C LEU A 65 8.54 21.38 13.29
N ASN A 66 7.67 21.62 14.27
CA ASN A 66 8.04 22.34 15.50
C ASN A 66 8.49 21.35 16.57
N THR A 67 9.79 21.03 16.59
CA THR A 67 10.35 20.06 17.53
C THR A 67 10.22 20.48 19.00
N SER A 68 10.15 21.78 19.28
CA SER A 68 9.97 22.33 20.64
C SER A 68 8.57 22.09 21.22
N ALA A 69 7.57 21.80 20.37
CA ALA A 69 6.21 21.49 20.80
C ALA A 69 6.00 19.99 21.08
N LEU A 70 6.99 19.14 20.80
CA LEU A 70 6.90 17.70 20.98
C LEU A 70 7.07 17.32 22.46
N GLN A 71 6.40 16.25 22.85
CA GLN A 71 6.55 15.71 24.20
C GLN A 71 7.98 15.19 24.43
N PRO A 72 8.60 15.53 25.58
CA PRO A 72 9.91 14.97 25.93
C PRO A 72 9.79 13.45 26.08
N PRO A 73 10.86 12.70 25.78
CA PRO A 73 10.81 11.24 25.87
C PRO A 73 10.64 10.78 27.33
N ILE A 74 9.80 9.78 27.54
CA ILE A 74 9.66 9.07 28.82
C ILE A 74 10.74 7.98 28.83
N LEU A 75 11.94 8.33 29.31
CA LEU A 75 13.11 7.44 29.24
C LEU A 75 13.15 6.45 30.38
N ASN A 76 13.48 5.20 30.04
CA ASN A 76 13.99 4.24 31.02
C ASN A 76 15.51 4.36 31.07
N GLU A 77 16.03 5.09 32.07
CA GLU A 77 17.47 5.37 32.19
C GLU A 77 18.32 4.09 32.26
N ALA A 78 17.86 3.08 33.00
CA ALA A 78 18.59 1.81 33.13
C ALA A 78 18.74 1.09 31.78
N PHE A 79 17.69 1.08 30.95
CA PHE A 79 17.76 0.54 29.59
C PHE A 79 18.78 1.30 28.73
N VAL A 80 18.76 2.64 28.76
CA VAL A 80 19.67 3.47 27.96
C VAL A 80 21.13 3.28 28.41
N GLU A 81 21.40 3.26 29.72
CA GLU A 81 22.75 3.03 30.25
C GLU A 81 23.30 1.65 29.88
N GLU A 82 22.47 0.60 29.90
CA GLU A 82 22.89 -0.75 29.48
C GLU A 82 22.98 -0.91 27.96
N LEU A 83 22.26 -0.08 27.18
CA LEU A 83 22.36 -0.07 25.73
C LEU A 83 23.70 0.52 25.25
N LYS A 84 24.22 1.57 25.90
CA LYS A 84 25.49 2.23 25.51
C LYS A 84 26.69 1.27 25.31
N PRO A 85 27.05 0.39 26.27
CA PRO A 85 28.20 -0.50 26.11
C PRO A 85 28.01 -1.58 25.04
N THR A 86 26.79 -1.80 24.52
CA THR A 86 26.55 -2.76 23.43
C THR A 86 27.10 -2.30 22.09
N GLY A 87 27.32 -0.98 21.92
CA GLY A 87 27.70 -0.36 20.64
C GLY A 87 26.55 -0.22 19.64
N ILE A 88 25.32 -0.61 20.01
CA ILE A 88 24.13 -0.44 19.16
C ILE A 88 23.81 1.06 19.07
N LEU A 89 23.67 1.56 17.84
CA LEU A 89 23.33 2.95 17.60
C LEU A 89 21.91 3.25 18.11
N PHE A 90 21.75 4.38 18.81
CA PHE A 90 20.45 4.88 19.23
C PHE A 90 20.37 6.41 19.10
N SER A 91 19.14 6.94 19.11
CA SER A 91 18.87 8.38 19.01
C SER A 91 17.69 8.77 19.90
N LEU A 92 17.81 9.95 20.50
CA LEU A 92 16.76 10.66 21.23
C LEU A 92 16.28 11.90 20.46
N ASP A 93 16.79 12.11 19.25
CA ASP A 93 16.46 13.24 18.39
C ASP A 93 14.95 13.26 18.11
N PRO A 94 14.24 14.37 18.38
CA PRO A 94 12.80 14.46 18.14
C PRO A 94 12.40 14.17 16.69
N GLU A 95 13.23 14.53 15.70
CA GLU A 95 12.93 14.23 14.29
C GLU A 95 12.97 12.72 14.01
N ASP A 96 13.99 12.03 14.54
CA ASP A 96 14.13 10.58 14.36
C ASP A 96 12.94 9.82 14.98
N ARG A 97 12.45 10.32 16.12
CA ARG A 97 11.30 9.77 16.86
C ARG A 97 9.99 10.01 16.12
N VAL A 98 9.73 11.24 15.67
CA VAL A 98 8.52 11.58 14.91
C VAL A 98 8.44 10.77 13.61
N PHE A 99 9.55 10.69 12.87
CA PHE A 99 9.59 9.95 11.60
C PHE A 99 9.17 8.48 11.75
N ARG A 100 9.35 7.88 12.94
CA ARG A 100 9.05 6.47 13.23
C ARG A 100 7.79 6.27 14.05
N SER A 101 6.99 7.32 14.21
CA SER A 101 5.74 7.28 14.97
C SER A 101 4.50 6.98 14.13
N HIS A 102 4.65 6.88 12.81
CA HIS A 102 3.54 6.79 11.87
C HIS A 102 3.81 5.86 10.68
N GLY A 103 2.72 5.44 10.04
CA GLY A 103 2.68 4.93 8.68
C GLY A 103 2.22 6.00 7.67
N HIS A 104 1.34 5.61 6.77
CA HIS A 104 0.77 6.45 5.72
C HIS A 104 -0.77 6.36 5.68
N CYS A 105 -1.44 6.13 6.82
CA CYS A 105 -2.88 6.36 6.90
C CYS A 105 -3.18 7.87 6.79
N LEU A 106 -4.39 8.21 6.35
CA LEU A 106 -4.77 9.59 6.10
C LEU A 106 -4.65 10.47 7.34
N HIS A 107 -5.19 10.03 8.49
CA HIS A 107 -5.13 10.82 9.73
C HIS A 107 -3.69 10.99 10.23
N GLU A 108 -2.81 10.01 10.01
CA GLU A 108 -1.40 10.11 10.41
C GLU A 108 -0.71 11.25 9.64
N ILE A 109 -0.85 11.24 8.30
CA ILE A 109 -0.26 12.28 7.44
C ILE A 109 -0.91 13.63 7.69
N PHE A 110 -2.23 13.68 7.91
CA PHE A 110 -2.92 14.91 8.23
C PHE A 110 -2.47 15.49 9.58
N ALA A 111 -2.30 14.65 10.60
CA ALA A 111 -1.80 15.07 11.91
C ALA A 111 -0.39 15.68 11.83
N LEU A 112 0.52 15.09 11.03
CA LEU A 112 1.84 15.66 10.75
C LEU A 112 1.74 17.03 10.09
N ARG A 113 0.81 17.18 9.12
CA ARG A 113 0.59 18.42 8.37
C ARG A 113 -0.22 19.48 9.13
N GLU A 114 -0.86 19.14 10.24
CA GLU A 114 -1.52 20.12 11.12
C GLU A 114 -0.72 20.36 12.41
N GLY A 115 0.43 19.70 12.57
CA GLY A 115 1.25 19.78 13.79
C GLY A 115 0.61 19.13 15.02
N LYS A 116 -0.41 18.29 14.85
CA LYS A 116 -1.14 17.60 15.93
C LYS A 116 -0.55 16.22 16.21
N ILE A 117 0.75 16.17 16.48
CA ILE A 117 1.50 14.92 16.68
C ILE A 117 1.16 14.32 18.04
N GLY A 118 0.72 13.05 18.05
CA GLY A 118 0.34 12.31 19.25
C GLY A 118 1.53 11.70 20.00
N ARG A 119 1.31 10.51 20.60
CA ARG A 119 2.38 9.73 21.24
C ARG A 119 3.39 9.29 20.18
N ILE A 120 4.67 9.52 20.45
CA ILE A 120 5.79 9.10 19.60
C ILE A 120 6.74 8.19 20.38
N PRO A 121 7.61 7.39 19.73
CA PRO A 121 8.65 6.63 20.40
C PRO A 121 9.52 7.53 21.29
N ASP A 122 10.04 7.00 22.39
CA ASP A 122 10.95 7.71 23.30
C ASP A 122 12.41 7.57 22.86
N VAL A 123 12.75 6.43 22.28
CA VAL A 123 14.09 6.11 21.77
C VAL A 123 13.98 5.43 20.41
N VAL A 124 14.93 5.69 19.53
CA VAL A 124 15.11 4.92 18.29
C VAL A 124 16.40 4.13 18.39
N VAL A 125 16.38 2.84 18.02
CA VAL A 125 17.57 1.98 17.97
C VAL A 125 17.73 1.37 16.57
N TRP A 126 18.98 1.18 16.15
CA TRP A 126 19.33 0.56 14.86
C TRP A 126 20.22 -0.67 15.05
N PRO A 127 19.64 -1.87 15.19
CA PRO A 127 20.41 -3.11 15.13
C PRO A 127 21.01 -3.31 13.74
N ASN A 128 22.23 -3.86 13.68
CA ASN A 128 22.90 -4.20 12.43
C ASN A 128 22.83 -5.69 12.10
N CYS A 129 22.50 -6.53 13.10
CA CYS A 129 22.44 -7.96 12.93
C CYS A 129 21.43 -8.63 13.87
N HIS A 130 21.20 -9.93 13.67
CA HIS A 130 20.35 -10.74 14.54
C HIS A 130 20.71 -10.63 16.03
N ASN A 131 22.01 -10.67 16.37
CA ASN A 131 22.46 -10.63 17.76
C ASN A 131 22.19 -9.30 18.45
N ASP A 132 22.19 -8.18 17.72
CA ASP A 132 21.81 -6.88 18.27
C ASP A 132 20.33 -6.88 18.65
N VAL A 133 19.48 -7.46 17.81
CA VAL A 133 18.05 -7.62 18.09
C VAL A 133 17.83 -8.49 19.33
N VAL A 134 18.56 -9.60 19.47
CA VAL A 134 18.52 -10.44 20.68
C VAL A 134 18.83 -9.61 21.93
N LYS A 135 19.94 -8.87 21.93
CA LYS A 135 20.33 -8.00 23.06
C LYS A 135 19.28 -6.94 23.38
N ILE A 136 18.72 -6.27 22.37
CA ILE A 136 17.67 -5.25 22.57
C ILE A 136 16.44 -5.87 23.23
N VAL A 137 16.00 -7.05 22.77
CA VAL A 137 14.83 -7.74 23.34
C VAL A 137 15.10 -8.20 24.77
N GLU A 138 16.29 -8.72 25.07
CA GLU A 138 16.72 -9.08 26.43
C GLU A 138 16.69 -7.87 27.37
N LEU A 139 17.28 -6.74 26.95
CA LEU A 139 17.26 -5.49 27.70
C LEU A 139 15.82 -4.96 27.89
N ALA A 140 14.98 -5.04 26.86
CA ALA A 140 13.59 -4.61 26.97
C ALA A 140 12.81 -5.47 27.98
N CYS A 141 13.04 -6.78 28.00
CA CYS A 141 12.47 -7.69 28.98
C CYS A 141 12.95 -7.41 30.41
N LYS A 142 14.24 -7.08 30.56
CA LYS A 142 14.88 -6.76 31.85
C LYS A 142 14.35 -5.45 32.43
N HIS A 143 14.18 -4.43 31.60
CA HIS A 143 13.83 -3.08 32.04
C HIS A 143 12.35 -2.71 31.83
N ASN A 144 11.53 -3.63 31.33
CA ASN A 144 10.11 -3.42 31.03
C ASN A 144 9.88 -2.24 30.05
N VAL A 145 10.53 -2.33 28.90
CA VAL A 145 10.43 -1.34 27.81
C VAL A 145 9.54 -1.91 26.70
N CYS A 146 8.71 -1.06 26.11
CA CYS A 146 7.86 -1.41 24.97
C CYS A 146 8.67 -1.28 23.67
N LEU A 147 8.59 -2.27 22.79
CA LEU A 147 9.23 -2.29 21.47
C LEU A 147 8.16 -2.20 20.38
N ILE A 148 8.40 -1.34 19.40
CA ILE A 148 7.66 -1.30 18.13
C ILE A 148 8.66 -1.52 16.99
N PRO A 149 8.64 -2.67 16.30
CA PRO A 149 9.47 -2.89 15.13
C PRO A 149 9.13 -1.93 14.00
N TYR A 150 10.15 -1.35 13.39
CA TYR A 150 10.01 -0.40 12.30
C TYR A 150 10.87 -0.83 11.11
N GLY A 151 10.24 -0.97 9.95
CA GLY A 151 10.91 -1.30 8.70
C GLY A 151 10.89 -0.12 7.73
N GLY A 152 9.98 -0.16 6.76
CA GLY A 152 9.86 0.90 5.75
C GLY A 152 9.13 2.15 6.20
N GLY A 153 8.30 2.07 7.26
CA GLY A 153 7.33 3.12 7.59
C GLY A 153 6.09 3.13 6.70
N THR A 154 5.85 2.08 5.91
CA THR A 154 4.85 2.08 4.83
C THR A 154 3.49 1.48 5.23
N SER A 155 3.21 1.35 6.52
CA SER A 155 1.94 0.81 7.04
C SER A 155 0.75 1.69 6.64
N VAL A 156 -0.40 1.07 6.32
CA VAL A 156 -1.69 1.74 6.05
C VAL A 156 -2.83 1.08 6.87
N SER A 157 -2.48 0.73 8.12
CA SER A 157 -3.37 0.08 9.09
C SER A 157 -3.20 0.62 10.52
N ASN A 158 -2.53 1.77 10.69
CA ASN A 158 -2.08 2.32 11.97
C ASN A 158 -1.11 1.39 12.72
N ALA A 159 -0.42 0.47 12.04
CA ALA A 159 0.39 -0.54 12.72
C ALA A 159 1.56 0.05 13.54
N LEU A 160 2.02 1.25 13.20
CA LEU A 160 3.19 1.92 13.78
C LEU A 160 2.83 3.01 14.79
N GLU A 161 1.57 3.46 14.81
CA GLU A 161 1.09 4.46 15.75
C GLU A 161 1.30 3.97 17.20
N CYS A 162 1.90 4.80 18.03
CA CYS A 162 2.13 4.48 19.44
C CYS A 162 0.83 4.60 20.23
N PRO A 163 0.41 3.57 21.02
CA PRO A 163 -0.78 3.66 21.83
C PRO A 163 -0.68 4.83 22.84
N PRO A 164 -1.63 5.78 22.88
CA PRO A 164 -1.56 6.95 23.76
C PRO A 164 -1.54 6.59 25.26
N GLU A 165 -2.12 5.45 25.63
CA GLU A 165 -2.17 4.91 26.98
C GLU A 165 -0.92 4.11 27.40
N GLU A 166 0.07 3.94 26.51
CA GLU A 166 1.33 3.27 26.85
C GLU A 166 2.25 4.20 27.66
N THR A 167 2.43 3.84 28.94
CA THR A 167 3.21 4.61 29.91
C THR A 167 4.67 4.18 30.01
N ARG A 168 5.02 2.98 29.51
CA ARG A 168 6.41 2.54 29.45
C ARG A 168 7.19 3.38 28.43
N SER A 169 8.51 3.34 28.55
CA SER A 169 9.38 3.83 27.48
C SER A 169 9.15 3.01 26.23
N ILE A 170 8.90 3.67 25.09
CA ILE A 170 8.66 3.05 23.79
C ILE A 170 9.94 3.18 22.95
N VAL A 171 10.47 2.07 22.49
CA VAL A 171 11.61 2.02 21.58
C VAL A 171 11.13 1.64 20.18
N SER A 172 11.38 2.51 19.21
CA SER A 172 11.30 2.14 17.81
C SER A 172 12.55 1.35 17.43
N LEU A 173 12.37 0.07 17.10
CA LEU A 173 13.44 -0.81 16.66
C LEU A 173 13.51 -0.81 15.12
N ASP A 174 14.38 0.03 14.57
CA ASP A 174 14.48 0.26 13.12
C ASP A 174 15.45 -0.71 12.45
N THR A 175 14.90 -1.64 11.65
CA THR A 175 15.67 -2.70 10.99
C THR A 175 16.34 -2.26 9.68
N SER A 176 16.34 -0.97 9.34
CA SER A 176 16.86 -0.51 8.04
C SER A 176 18.35 -0.72 7.81
N GLN A 177 19.13 -0.94 8.87
CA GLN A 177 20.57 -1.21 8.76
C GLN A 177 20.90 -2.70 8.54
N MET A 178 19.89 -3.58 8.58
CA MET A 178 20.07 -5.03 8.40
C MET A 178 19.96 -5.49 6.93
N LEU A 179 19.91 -4.56 5.96
CA LEU A 179 19.73 -4.85 4.55
C LEU A 179 21.06 -5.20 3.86
N ASN A 180 21.09 -6.32 3.12
CA ASN A 180 22.20 -6.71 2.27
C ASN A 180 21.77 -6.70 0.78
N GLU A 181 22.60 -6.12 -0.09
CA GLU A 181 22.39 -6.13 -1.54
C GLU A 181 22.98 -7.40 -2.17
N SER A 182 22.28 -8.01 -3.14
CA SER A 182 22.77 -9.14 -3.93
C SER A 182 22.03 -9.24 -5.27
N GLY A 183 22.74 -9.60 -6.35
CA GLY A 183 22.30 -9.49 -7.75
C GLY A 183 21.27 -10.53 -8.26
N TYR A 184 20.19 -10.81 -7.53
CA TYR A 184 19.08 -11.68 -7.94
C TYR A 184 17.73 -10.95 -7.79
N CYS A 185 16.67 -11.42 -8.46
CA CYS A 185 15.31 -10.89 -8.26
C CYS A 185 14.39 -11.91 -7.56
N THR A 186 13.52 -11.39 -6.70
CA THR A 186 12.44 -12.16 -6.06
C THR A 186 11.14 -12.08 -6.85
N GLY A 187 10.98 -11.02 -7.68
CA GLY A 187 9.74 -10.69 -8.38
C GLY A 187 8.62 -10.17 -7.47
N HIS A 188 8.89 -10.02 -6.16
CA HIS A 188 7.96 -9.44 -5.19
C HIS A 188 8.02 -7.91 -5.24
N GLU A 189 7.08 -7.33 -5.98
CA GLU A 189 7.03 -5.88 -6.23
C GLU A 189 5.73 -5.29 -5.68
N PRO A 190 5.61 -5.09 -4.35
CA PRO A 190 4.56 -4.24 -3.81
C PRO A 190 4.79 -2.79 -4.27
N ASP A 191 3.71 -2.01 -4.38
CA ASP A 191 3.79 -0.62 -4.83
C ASP A 191 4.68 0.25 -3.91
N SER A 192 4.92 -0.20 -2.67
CA SER A 192 5.79 0.44 -1.67
C SER A 192 7.25 -0.04 -1.68
N MET A 193 7.69 -0.84 -2.65
CA MET A 193 8.98 -1.56 -2.62
C MET A 193 10.23 -0.68 -2.43
N GLU A 194 10.15 0.61 -2.78
CA GLU A 194 11.26 1.57 -2.59
C GLU A 194 11.62 1.76 -1.10
N PHE A 195 10.66 1.54 -0.20
CA PHE A 195 10.83 1.77 1.24
C PHE A 195 10.43 0.56 2.10
N SER A 196 9.40 -0.19 1.70
CA SER A 196 8.96 -1.38 2.45
C SER A 196 10.07 -2.43 2.54
N SER A 197 10.09 -3.17 3.64
CA SER A 197 11.15 -4.12 3.96
C SER A 197 10.65 -5.56 3.99
N LEU A 198 11.54 -6.53 3.81
CA LEU A 198 11.23 -7.95 3.84
C LEU A 198 10.56 -8.41 5.15
N GLY A 199 11.07 -7.96 6.30
CA GLY A 199 10.43 -8.23 7.60
C GLY A 199 9.03 -7.64 7.70
N GLY A 200 8.82 -6.44 7.13
CA GLY A 200 7.51 -5.82 7.00
C GLY A 200 6.55 -6.65 6.14
N TRP A 201 7.01 -7.15 4.99
CA TRP A 201 6.20 -8.00 4.11
C TRP A 201 5.72 -9.27 4.80
N VAL A 202 6.60 -9.93 5.56
CA VAL A 202 6.24 -11.08 6.40
C VAL A 202 5.22 -10.67 7.45
N ALA A 203 5.47 -9.57 8.16
CA ALA A 203 4.61 -9.10 9.24
C ALA A 203 3.19 -8.73 8.76
N THR A 204 3.01 -8.29 7.50
CA THR A 204 1.72 -7.80 6.98
C THR A 204 1.08 -8.68 5.91
N ARG A 205 1.69 -9.84 5.58
CA ARG A 205 1.26 -10.70 4.45
C ARG A 205 1.19 -9.92 3.13
N ALA A 206 2.26 -9.19 2.79
CA ALA A 206 2.28 -8.33 1.62
C ALA A 206 2.03 -9.11 0.31
N SER A 207 1.33 -8.45 -0.63
CA SER A 207 1.11 -8.92 -1.99
C SER A 207 1.84 -8.03 -2.99
N GLY A 208 2.54 -8.66 -3.95
CA GLY A 208 3.27 -7.99 -5.01
C GLY A 208 2.48 -7.94 -6.31
N MET A 209 2.75 -6.93 -7.14
CA MET A 209 2.13 -6.75 -8.46
C MET A 209 2.19 -7.99 -9.35
N LYS A 210 3.29 -8.75 -9.27
CA LYS A 210 3.60 -9.88 -10.15
C LYS A 210 3.34 -11.26 -9.54
N LYS A 211 2.51 -11.33 -8.50
CA LYS A 211 2.26 -12.56 -7.73
C LYS A 211 1.80 -13.75 -8.58
N ASN A 212 1.26 -13.53 -9.79
CA ASN A 212 0.84 -14.63 -10.68
C ASN A 212 2.00 -15.53 -11.12
N ILE A 213 3.22 -15.00 -11.22
CA ILE A 213 4.43 -15.79 -11.54
C ILE A 213 5.18 -16.18 -10.25
N TYR A 214 5.32 -15.25 -9.32
CA TYR A 214 6.24 -15.40 -8.19
C TYR A 214 5.58 -15.86 -6.89
N GLY A 215 4.27 -15.69 -6.76
CA GLY A 215 3.52 -15.88 -5.52
C GLY A 215 3.46 -14.62 -4.65
N ASN A 216 2.60 -14.65 -3.64
CA ASN A 216 2.60 -13.67 -2.55
C ASN A 216 3.70 -14.02 -1.53
N ILE A 217 3.84 -13.24 -0.46
CA ILE A 217 4.93 -13.44 0.50
C ILE A 217 4.90 -14.84 1.15
N GLU A 218 3.72 -15.39 1.41
CA GLU A 218 3.54 -16.74 1.97
C GLU A 218 3.99 -17.85 1.02
N ASP A 219 4.01 -17.59 -0.29
CA ASP A 219 4.50 -18.53 -1.29
C ASP A 219 6.02 -18.42 -1.47
N LEU A 220 6.57 -17.22 -1.25
CA LEU A 220 7.97 -16.89 -1.49
C LEU A 220 8.87 -17.25 -0.31
N VAL A 221 8.38 -17.13 0.92
CA VAL A 221 9.13 -17.43 2.13
C VAL A 221 9.36 -18.93 2.27
N ILE A 222 10.62 -19.32 2.42
CA ILE A 222 11.05 -20.71 2.68
C ILE A 222 11.32 -20.91 4.17
N HIS A 223 11.94 -19.91 4.81
CA HIS A 223 12.41 -20.02 6.20
C HIS A 223 12.44 -18.65 6.88
N ILE A 224 12.12 -18.60 8.18
CA ILE A 224 12.07 -17.39 8.99
C ILE A 224 12.87 -17.63 10.28
N LYS A 225 13.71 -16.65 10.65
CA LYS A 225 14.27 -16.50 11.99
C LYS A 225 13.66 -15.27 12.66
N MET A 226 13.08 -15.46 13.84
CA MET A 226 12.39 -14.39 14.59
C MET A 226 12.82 -14.37 16.05
N VAL A 227 13.16 -13.20 16.57
CA VAL A 227 13.47 -12.98 17.99
C VAL A 227 12.20 -12.58 18.72
N THR A 228 11.86 -13.30 19.79
CA THR A 228 10.74 -13.01 20.70
C THR A 228 11.25 -12.88 22.14
N PRO A 229 10.46 -12.35 23.07
CA PRO A 229 10.80 -12.32 24.50
C PRO A 229 11.06 -13.70 25.11
N ARG A 230 10.49 -14.77 24.53
CA ARG A 230 10.69 -16.15 24.98
C ARG A 230 11.95 -16.79 24.40
N GLY A 231 12.49 -16.27 23.29
CA GLY A 231 13.63 -16.84 22.57
C GLY A 231 13.47 -16.74 21.05
N VAL A 232 14.35 -17.43 20.33
CA VAL A 232 14.37 -17.45 18.86
C VAL A 232 13.46 -18.54 18.32
N ILE A 233 12.59 -18.17 17.37
CA ILE A 233 11.79 -19.12 16.57
C ILE A 233 12.53 -19.37 15.26
N GLU A 234 12.89 -20.63 15.01
CA GLU A 234 13.60 -21.07 13.80
C GLU A 234 13.33 -22.56 13.54
N LYS A 235 13.05 -22.95 12.30
CA LYS A 235 12.98 -24.38 11.90
C LYS A 235 14.39 -24.94 11.68
N SER A 236 14.61 -26.21 11.97
CA SER A 236 15.94 -26.83 11.87
C SER A 236 16.42 -27.14 10.44
N CYS A 237 15.53 -27.09 9.44
CA CYS A 237 15.89 -27.37 8.05
C CYS A 237 15.09 -26.51 7.05
N GLN A 238 15.55 -26.48 5.81
CA GLN A 238 14.93 -25.75 4.69
C GLN A 238 14.28 -26.69 3.67
N GLY A 239 13.70 -27.81 4.15
CA GLY A 239 12.96 -28.72 3.28
C GLY A 239 11.81 -28.00 2.57
N PRO A 240 11.59 -28.22 1.25
CA PRO A 240 10.69 -27.39 0.44
C PRO A 240 9.21 -27.53 0.81
N ARG A 241 8.82 -28.61 1.50
CA ARG A 241 7.49 -28.83 2.08
C ARG A 241 7.62 -29.80 3.26
N MET A 242 6.93 -29.51 4.35
CA MET A 242 6.95 -30.32 5.57
C MET A 242 5.54 -30.70 6.03
N SER A 243 5.44 -31.77 6.81
CA SER A 243 4.21 -32.23 7.47
C SER A 243 4.52 -32.55 8.93
N THR A 244 4.88 -31.53 9.70
CA THR A 244 5.39 -31.64 11.07
C THR A 244 4.47 -30.93 12.07
N GLY A 245 3.16 -31.09 11.90
CA GLY A 245 2.13 -30.32 12.62
C GLY A 245 1.77 -28.99 11.94
N PRO A 246 1.05 -28.09 12.64
CA PRO A 246 0.72 -26.75 12.13
C PRO A 246 1.97 -25.97 11.72
N ASP A 247 1.91 -25.26 10.60
CA ASP A 247 3.06 -24.49 10.12
C ASP A 247 3.27 -23.20 10.95
N ILE A 248 4.27 -23.23 11.82
CA ILE A 248 4.62 -22.08 12.68
C ILE A 248 5.02 -20.81 11.89
N HIS A 249 5.41 -20.90 10.62
CA HIS A 249 5.65 -19.69 9.82
C HIS A 249 4.37 -18.88 9.64
N HIS A 250 3.20 -19.53 9.59
CA HIS A 250 1.90 -18.85 9.52
C HIS A 250 1.44 -18.23 10.85
N PHE A 251 2.09 -18.58 11.97
CA PHE A 251 1.88 -17.88 13.25
C PHE A 251 2.65 -16.55 13.26
N ILE A 252 3.72 -16.45 12.46
CA ILE A 252 4.56 -15.25 12.31
C ILE A 252 4.02 -14.35 11.20
N MET A 253 3.64 -14.92 10.06
CA MET A 253 3.15 -14.15 8.92
C MET A 253 1.81 -13.48 9.24
N GLY A 254 1.74 -12.16 9.10
CA GLY A 254 0.55 -11.40 9.51
C GLY A 254 0.49 -11.06 11.01
N SER A 255 1.59 -11.26 11.75
CA SER A 255 1.66 -10.91 13.18
C SER A 255 1.79 -9.41 13.45
N GLU A 256 2.04 -8.59 12.43
CA GLU A 256 2.06 -7.12 12.48
C GLU A 256 2.90 -6.54 13.65
N GLY A 257 4.05 -7.16 13.93
CA GLY A 257 4.99 -6.71 14.96
C GLY A 257 4.57 -6.98 16.40
N THR A 258 3.51 -7.78 16.62
CA THR A 258 2.98 -8.07 17.96
C THR A 258 3.72 -9.17 18.71
N LEU A 259 4.51 -10.01 18.02
CA LEU A 259 5.12 -11.21 18.63
C LEU A 259 6.64 -11.09 18.83
N GLY A 260 7.31 -10.21 18.07
CA GLY A 260 8.76 -10.23 17.94
C GLY A 260 9.28 -9.48 16.72
N VAL A 261 10.57 -9.67 16.43
CA VAL A 261 11.26 -9.11 15.25
C VAL A 261 11.69 -10.23 14.32
N VAL A 262 11.24 -10.17 13.06
CA VAL A 262 11.79 -11.02 11.98
C VAL A 262 13.17 -10.47 11.61
N THR A 263 14.22 -11.27 11.81
CA THR A 263 15.62 -10.83 11.59
C THR A 263 16.23 -11.38 10.31
N GLU A 264 15.84 -12.59 9.91
CA GLU A 264 16.35 -13.25 8.70
C GLU A 264 15.22 -14.01 8.02
N VAL A 265 15.21 -14.00 6.69
CA VAL A 265 14.24 -14.71 5.87
C VAL A 265 14.96 -15.33 4.69
N THR A 266 14.77 -16.63 4.47
CA THR A 266 15.14 -17.28 3.21
C THR A 266 13.96 -17.20 2.26
N MET A 267 14.16 -16.66 1.06
CA MET A 267 13.12 -16.56 0.04
C MET A 267 13.49 -17.28 -1.26
N LYS A 268 12.46 -17.69 -2.00
CA LYS A 268 12.60 -18.08 -3.40
C LYS A 268 13.14 -16.90 -4.22
N ILE A 269 14.11 -17.21 -5.08
CA ILE A 269 14.63 -16.32 -6.11
C ILE A 269 14.43 -16.95 -7.48
N ARG A 270 14.38 -16.13 -8.52
CA ARG A 270 14.31 -16.57 -9.92
C ARG A 270 15.37 -15.83 -10.74
N PRO A 271 15.79 -16.38 -11.88
CA PRO A 271 16.54 -15.62 -12.87
C PRO A 271 15.78 -14.35 -13.27
N ILE A 272 16.53 -13.27 -13.55
CA ILE A 272 15.96 -12.05 -14.11
C ILE A 272 15.31 -12.41 -15.46
N PRO A 273 14.06 -12.00 -15.73
CA PRO A 273 13.39 -12.34 -16.99
C PRO A 273 14.14 -11.74 -18.19
N GLU A 274 14.32 -12.54 -19.24
CA GLU A 274 14.98 -12.13 -20.48
C GLU A 274 14.21 -10.99 -21.19
N TYR A 275 12.88 -11.07 -21.16
CA TYR A 275 12.00 -10.18 -21.89
C TYR A 275 10.80 -9.76 -21.06
N GLN A 276 10.43 -8.48 -21.15
CA GLN A 276 9.20 -7.92 -20.60
C GLN A 276 8.38 -7.29 -21.72
N LYS A 277 7.06 -7.49 -21.68
CA LYS A 277 6.11 -6.95 -22.65
C LYS A 277 4.92 -6.32 -21.94
N TYR A 278 4.65 -5.05 -22.27
CA TYR A 278 3.46 -4.36 -21.79
C TYR A 278 2.32 -4.47 -22.80
N GLY A 279 1.09 -4.41 -22.32
CA GLY A 279 -0.11 -4.44 -23.14
C GLY A 279 -1.28 -3.75 -22.48
N SER A 280 -2.33 -3.49 -23.26
CA SER A 280 -3.60 -3.02 -22.72
C SER A 280 -4.79 -3.44 -23.58
N VAL A 281 -5.95 -3.59 -22.95
CA VAL A 281 -7.21 -3.96 -23.59
C VAL A 281 -8.31 -3.01 -23.12
N VAL A 282 -9.08 -2.45 -24.05
CA VAL A 282 -10.30 -1.69 -23.73
C VAL A 282 -11.51 -2.60 -23.88
N PHE A 283 -12.43 -2.55 -22.92
CA PHE A 283 -13.72 -3.26 -22.95
C PHE A 283 -14.89 -2.27 -22.99
N PRO A 284 -16.09 -2.70 -23.46
CA PRO A 284 -17.26 -1.84 -23.53
C PRO A 284 -17.73 -1.32 -22.16
N ASN A 285 -17.57 -2.14 -21.11
CA ASN A 285 -17.94 -1.81 -19.74
C ASN A 285 -17.18 -2.71 -18.74
N PHE A 286 -17.26 -2.35 -17.46
CA PHE A 286 -16.53 -3.03 -16.39
C PHE A 286 -16.97 -4.48 -16.23
N GLU A 287 -18.25 -4.79 -16.46
CA GLU A 287 -18.80 -6.15 -16.38
C GLU A 287 -18.14 -7.10 -17.38
N GLN A 288 -17.96 -6.67 -18.63
CA GLN A 288 -17.25 -7.45 -19.65
C GLN A 288 -15.77 -7.64 -19.31
N GLY A 289 -15.13 -6.59 -18.77
CA GLY A 289 -13.75 -6.69 -18.28
C GLY A 289 -13.60 -7.71 -17.15
N VAL A 290 -14.50 -7.69 -16.17
CA VAL A 290 -14.48 -8.65 -15.04
C VAL A 290 -14.73 -10.08 -15.54
N ALA A 291 -15.68 -10.28 -16.46
CA ALA A 291 -15.94 -11.57 -17.07
C ALA A 291 -14.71 -12.12 -17.82
N CYS A 292 -13.99 -11.26 -18.56
CA CYS A 292 -12.74 -11.60 -19.21
C CYS A 292 -11.66 -12.01 -18.19
N LEU A 293 -11.45 -11.21 -17.13
CA LEU A 293 -10.46 -11.54 -16.08
C LEU A 293 -10.79 -12.87 -15.39
N ARG A 294 -12.08 -13.14 -15.15
CA ARG A 294 -12.54 -14.41 -14.61
C ARG A 294 -12.24 -15.58 -15.54
N GLU A 295 -12.44 -15.43 -16.85
CA GLU A 295 -12.13 -16.48 -17.83
C GLU A 295 -10.61 -16.73 -17.95
N ILE A 296 -9.80 -15.66 -17.91
CA ILE A 296 -8.34 -15.77 -17.86
C ILE A 296 -7.89 -16.53 -16.60
N ALA A 297 -8.48 -16.22 -15.45
CA ALA A 297 -8.21 -16.93 -14.19
C ALA A 297 -8.64 -18.39 -14.26
N LYS A 298 -9.82 -18.68 -14.81
CA LYS A 298 -10.34 -20.04 -15.02
C LYS A 298 -9.43 -20.88 -15.92
N GLN A 299 -8.87 -20.29 -16.98
CA GLN A 299 -7.89 -20.95 -17.84
C GLN A 299 -6.47 -20.97 -17.25
N ARG A 300 -6.27 -20.37 -16.07
CA ARG A 300 -4.99 -20.25 -15.36
C ARG A 300 -3.87 -19.70 -16.24
N CYS A 301 -4.22 -18.74 -17.10
CA CYS A 301 -3.30 -18.10 -18.04
C CYS A 301 -3.19 -16.60 -17.75
N ALA A 302 -3.29 -16.18 -16.48
CA ALA A 302 -3.03 -14.79 -16.11
C ALA A 302 -1.57 -14.43 -16.42
N PRO A 303 -1.31 -13.24 -17.02
CA PRO A 303 0.05 -12.75 -17.21
C PRO A 303 0.71 -12.41 -15.87
N ALA A 304 1.99 -11.99 -15.88
CA ALA A 304 2.70 -11.57 -14.68
C ALA A 304 1.88 -10.59 -13.84
N SER A 305 1.28 -9.61 -14.50
CA SER A 305 0.27 -8.73 -13.91
C SER A 305 -0.86 -8.42 -14.89
N ILE A 306 -2.10 -8.39 -14.38
CA ILE A 306 -3.30 -7.96 -15.09
C ILE A 306 -4.14 -7.10 -14.13
N ARG A 307 -4.47 -5.88 -14.54
CA ARG A 307 -5.21 -4.92 -13.71
C ARG A 307 -6.34 -4.28 -14.51
N LEU A 308 -7.59 -4.43 -14.09
CA LEU A 308 -8.76 -3.87 -14.76
C LEU A 308 -9.24 -2.63 -14.01
N MET A 309 -9.09 -1.46 -14.62
CA MET A 309 -9.52 -0.18 -14.06
C MET A 309 -10.90 0.21 -14.57
N ASP A 310 -11.76 0.74 -13.68
CA ASP A 310 -13.04 1.29 -14.10
C ASP A 310 -12.87 2.61 -14.90
N ASN A 311 -14.00 3.15 -15.36
CA ASN A 311 -14.00 4.31 -16.26
C ASN A 311 -13.39 5.57 -15.63
N GLU A 312 -13.58 5.78 -14.32
CA GLU A 312 -13.05 6.95 -13.62
C GLU A 312 -11.53 6.91 -13.54
N GLN A 313 -10.95 5.73 -13.27
CA GLN A 313 -9.50 5.56 -13.35
C GLN A 313 -8.96 5.68 -14.78
N PHE A 314 -9.72 5.25 -15.80
CA PHE A 314 -9.34 5.48 -17.19
C PHE A 314 -9.27 6.98 -17.52
N LYS A 315 -10.29 7.77 -17.13
CA LYS A 315 -10.32 9.23 -17.30
C LYS A 315 -9.14 9.89 -16.59
N PHE A 316 -8.88 9.49 -15.34
CA PHE A 316 -7.75 9.98 -14.55
C PHE A 316 -6.39 9.65 -15.20
N GLY A 317 -6.20 8.41 -15.69
CA GLY A 317 -5.00 8.02 -16.43
C GLY A 317 -4.81 8.81 -17.72
N HIS A 318 -5.89 9.29 -18.35
CA HIS A 318 -5.83 10.20 -19.48
C HIS A 318 -5.40 11.62 -19.07
N ALA A 319 -5.91 12.14 -17.95
CA ALA A 319 -5.54 13.44 -17.40
C ALA A 319 -4.05 13.51 -17.01
N LEU A 320 -3.47 12.37 -16.66
CA LEU A 320 -2.05 12.23 -16.31
C LEU A 320 -1.11 12.07 -17.52
N LYS A 321 -1.61 12.18 -18.76
CA LYS A 321 -0.74 12.15 -19.96
C LYS A 321 0.23 13.33 -19.93
N PRO A 322 1.56 13.11 -19.96
CA PRO A 322 2.50 14.20 -20.05
C PRO A 322 2.44 14.86 -21.43
N GLN A 323 2.81 16.13 -21.50
CA GLN A 323 2.93 16.87 -22.74
C GLN A 323 4.12 16.36 -23.56
N VAL A 324 3.92 15.26 -24.29
CA VAL A 324 4.86 14.74 -25.30
C VAL A 324 4.14 14.79 -26.64
N SER A 325 4.00 16.00 -27.19
CA SER A 325 3.36 16.16 -28.49
C SER A 325 4.37 15.93 -29.61
N SER A 326 4.29 14.78 -30.28
CA SER A 326 4.46 14.75 -31.72
C SER A 326 3.09 14.99 -32.35
N ILE A 327 3.01 15.85 -33.36
CA ILE A 327 1.77 16.14 -34.12
C ILE A 327 1.16 14.86 -34.72
N PHE A 328 1.98 13.81 -34.90
CA PHE A 328 1.56 12.52 -35.45
C PHE A 328 0.73 11.66 -34.46
N THR A 329 0.96 11.78 -33.14
CA THR A 329 0.25 10.97 -32.14
C THR A 329 -1.17 11.45 -31.87
N SER A 330 -1.44 12.76 -31.97
CA SER A 330 -2.79 13.32 -31.81
C SER A 330 -3.74 12.91 -32.95
N PHE A 331 -3.23 12.77 -34.18
CA PHE A 331 -4.00 12.29 -35.33
C PHE A 331 -4.44 10.81 -35.16
N LEU A 332 -3.52 9.96 -34.70
CA LEU A 332 -3.81 8.55 -34.39
C LEU A 332 -4.77 8.38 -33.19
N ASP A 333 -4.63 9.21 -32.15
CA ASP A 333 -5.55 9.22 -31.01
C ASP A 333 -6.97 9.68 -31.43
N GLY A 334 -7.08 10.64 -32.35
CA GLY A 334 -8.35 11.05 -32.97
C GLY A 334 -9.01 9.93 -33.78
N LEU A 335 -8.24 9.20 -34.59
CA LEU A 335 -8.71 8.05 -35.37
C LEU A 335 -9.11 6.86 -34.48
N LYS A 336 -8.36 6.57 -33.40
CA LYS A 336 -8.73 5.53 -32.42
C LYS A 336 -10.00 5.89 -31.66
N LYS A 337 -10.11 7.15 -31.20
CA LYS A 337 -11.33 7.65 -30.54
C LYS A 337 -12.52 7.57 -31.49
N PHE A 338 -12.35 7.93 -32.75
CA PHE A 338 -13.36 7.79 -33.79
C PHE A 338 -13.73 6.31 -34.04
N TYR A 339 -12.78 5.40 -34.21
CA TYR A 339 -13.06 3.98 -34.43
C TYR A 339 -13.78 3.32 -33.24
N ILE A 340 -13.33 3.59 -32.02
CA ILE A 340 -13.91 3.05 -30.78
C ILE A 340 -15.34 3.56 -30.58
N THR A 341 -15.59 4.85 -30.82
CA THR A 341 -16.91 5.47 -30.54
C THR A 341 -17.88 5.39 -31.71
N LYS A 342 -17.44 5.53 -32.96
CA LYS A 342 -18.29 5.52 -34.15
C LYS A 342 -18.42 4.16 -34.81
N PHE A 343 -17.38 3.32 -34.78
CA PHE A 343 -17.36 2.05 -35.52
C PHE A 343 -17.60 0.83 -34.62
N LYS A 344 -17.14 0.88 -33.36
CA LYS A 344 -17.38 -0.16 -32.34
C LYS A 344 -18.45 0.22 -31.32
N GLY A 345 -18.88 1.48 -31.29
CA GLY A 345 -20.01 1.94 -30.47
C GLY A 345 -19.75 1.93 -28.96
N PHE A 346 -18.49 1.99 -28.52
CA PHE A 346 -18.20 2.01 -27.07
C PHE A 346 -18.56 3.38 -26.51
N ASP A 347 -19.28 3.38 -25.40
CA ASP A 347 -19.57 4.58 -24.64
C ASP A 347 -18.33 5.02 -23.84
N PRO A 348 -17.76 6.21 -24.12
CA PRO A 348 -16.61 6.75 -23.38
C PRO A 348 -16.82 6.88 -21.87
N ASN A 349 -18.08 6.95 -21.41
CA ASN A 349 -18.43 7.07 -20.00
C ASN A 349 -18.60 5.72 -19.29
N ARG A 350 -18.54 4.61 -20.05
CA ARG A 350 -18.70 3.26 -19.50
C ARG A 350 -17.51 2.35 -19.74
N LEU A 351 -16.73 2.62 -20.80
CA LEU A 351 -15.59 1.79 -21.16
C LEU A 351 -14.60 1.66 -19.99
N CYS A 352 -13.90 0.53 -19.95
CA CYS A 352 -12.90 0.24 -18.93
C CYS A 352 -11.64 -0.34 -19.59
N VAL A 353 -10.52 -0.35 -18.87
CA VAL A 353 -9.22 -0.75 -19.45
C VAL A 353 -8.53 -1.77 -18.57
N ALA A 354 -8.03 -2.86 -19.17
CA ALA A 354 -7.06 -3.73 -18.54
C ALA A 354 -5.65 -3.34 -18.97
N THR A 355 -4.72 -3.21 -18.02
CA THR A 355 -3.28 -3.15 -18.30
C THR A 355 -2.64 -4.51 -18.03
N LEU A 356 -1.68 -4.88 -18.87
CA LEU A 356 -1.04 -6.20 -18.88
C LEU A 356 0.47 -6.04 -18.83
N LEU A 357 1.13 -6.89 -18.04
CA LEU A 357 2.57 -7.08 -18.05
C LEU A 357 2.87 -8.58 -18.14
N PHE A 358 3.64 -8.96 -19.15
CA PHE A 358 4.18 -10.30 -19.34
C PHE A 358 5.69 -10.26 -19.14
N GLU A 359 6.26 -11.29 -18.53
CA GLU A 359 7.72 -11.42 -18.43
C GLU A 359 8.19 -12.88 -18.38
N GLY A 360 9.39 -13.12 -18.90
CA GLY A 360 9.99 -14.45 -19.01
C GLY A 360 10.80 -14.60 -20.29
N ASP A 361 10.90 -15.84 -20.78
CA ASP A 361 11.53 -16.15 -22.07
C ASP A 361 10.73 -15.52 -23.21
N ARG A 362 11.40 -14.85 -24.15
CA ARG A 362 10.75 -14.02 -25.18
C ARG A 362 9.66 -14.77 -25.97
N GLU A 363 9.93 -16.00 -26.41
CA GLU A 363 8.98 -16.78 -27.21
C GLU A 363 7.72 -17.13 -26.43
N LYS A 364 7.87 -17.55 -25.16
CA LYS A 364 6.74 -17.87 -24.27
C LYS A 364 5.89 -16.63 -23.98
N VAL A 365 6.54 -15.49 -23.76
CA VAL A 365 5.84 -14.21 -23.54
C VAL A 365 4.96 -13.86 -24.72
N LEU A 366 5.45 -13.98 -25.97
CA LEU A 366 4.67 -13.62 -27.16
C LEU A 366 3.50 -14.60 -27.42
N GLN A 367 3.70 -15.90 -27.17
CA GLN A 367 2.63 -16.89 -27.26
C GLN A 367 1.55 -16.64 -26.21
N HIS A 368 1.96 -16.35 -24.98
CA HIS A 368 1.05 -16.06 -23.86
C HIS A 368 0.30 -14.74 -24.07
N GLU A 369 0.97 -13.71 -24.57
CA GLU A 369 0.36 -12.45 -24.98
C GLU A 369 -0.78 -12.71 -25.96
N LYS A 370 -0.52 -13.46 -27.04
CA LYS A 370 -1.54 -13.81 -28.03
C LYS A 370 -2.73 -14.53 -27.39
N GLN A 371 -2.49 -15.52 -26.54
CA GLN A 371 -3.55 -16.26 -25.86
C GLN A 371 -4.47 -15.33 -25.05
N VAL A 372 -3.90 -14.40 -24.28
CA VAL A 372 -4.67 -13.46 -23.45
C VAL A 372 -5.51 -12.51 -24.31
N TYR A 373 -4.95 -11.97 -25.40
CA TYR A 373 -5.72 -11.13 -26.32
C TYR A 373 -6.84 -11.89 -27.05
N ASP A 374 -6.59 -13.15 -27.45
CA ASP A 374 -7.59 -14.00 -28.09
C ASP A 374 -8.77 -14.32 -27.13
N ILE A 375 -8.50 -14.49 -25.83
CA ILE A 375 -9.57 -14.59 -24.81
C ILE A 375 -10.31 -13.26 -24.70
N ALA A 376 -9.59 -12.14 -24.56
CA ALA A 376 -10.21 -10.84 -24.38
C ALA A 376 -11.14 -10.45 -25.54
N ALA A 377 -10.79 -10.81 -26.77
CA ALA A 377 -11.64 -10.59 -27.95
C ALA A 377 -13.04 -11.23 -27.82
N LYS A 378 -13.16 -12.37 -27.12
CA LYS A 378 -14.46 -13.05 -26.89
C LYS A 378 -15.40 -12.25 -25.97
N PHE A 379 -14.86 -11.32 -25.18
CA PHE A 379 -15.59 -10.41 -24.30
C PHE A 379 -15.67 -8.99 -24.88
N GLY A 380 -15.48 -8.85 -26.19
CA GLY A 380 -15.47 -7.55 -26.87
C GLY A 380 -14.22 -6.71 -26.59
N GLY A 381 -13.17 -7.28 -25.99
CA GLY A 381 -11.92 -6.59 -25.73
C GLY A 381 -11.18 -6.22 -27.01
N LEU A 382 -10.66 -4.99 -27.07
CA LEU A 382 -9.85 -4.49 -28.17
C LEU A 382 -8.47 -4.09 -27.67
N ALA A 383 -7.41 -4.51 -28.38
CA ALA A 383 -6.05 -4.10 -28.05
C ALA A 383 -5.91 -2.58 -28.09
N ALA A 384 -5.42 -2.00 -27.00
CA ALA A 384 -5.31 -0.56 -26.79
C ALA A 384 -3.87 -0.04 -26.76
N GLY A 385 -2.90 -0.92 -27.09
CA GLY A 385 -1.50 -0.58 -27.31
C GLY A 385 -0.62 -0.71 -26.07
N GLU A 386 0.67 -0.89 -26.31
CA GLU A 386 1.71 -1.09 -25.29
C GLU A 386 1.91 0.14 -24.41
N ASP A 387 1.92 1.34 -25.00
CA ASP A 387 2.16 2.62 -24.31
C ASP A 387 1.20 2.86 -23.13
N ASN A 388 -0.08 2.49 -23.30
CA ASN A 388 -1.07 2.62 -22.24
C ASN A 388 -0.81 1.64 -21.08
N GLY A 389 -0.40 0.41 -21.41
CA GLY A 389 0.04 -0.59 -20.43
C GLY A 389 1.24 -0.07 -19.64
N GLN A 390 2.30 0.29 -20.34
CA GLN A 390 3.54 0.78 -19.72
C GLN A 390 3.29 2.03 -18.85
N ARG A 391 2.45 2.96 -19.31
CA ARG A 391 2.08 4.15 -18.51
C ARG A 391 1.34 3.77 -17.25
N GLY A 392 0.37 2.85 -17.31
CA GLY A 392 -0.37 2.39 -16.13
C GLY A 392 0.54 1.78 -15.06
N TYR A 393 1.52 0.97 -15.47
CA TYR A 393 2.50 0.42 -14.53
C TYR A 393 3.43 1.48 -13.96
N MET A 394 3.93 2.41 -14.79
CA MET A 394 4.75 3.53 -14.32
C MET A 394 4.02 4.41 -13.31
N LEU A 395 2.73 4.71 -13.54
CA LEU A 395 1.92 5.55 -12.66
C LEU A 395 1.72 4.94 -11.26
N THR A 396 1.87 3.63 -11.12
CA THR A 396 1.71 2.91 -9.85
C THR A 396 2.60 3.49 -8.75
N PHE A 397 3.86 3.83 -9.06
CA PHE A 397 4.82 4.36 -8.10
C PHE A 397 4.67 5.87 -7.85
N VAL A 398 3.87 6.58 -8.67
CA VAL A 398 3.76 8.04 -8.61
C VAL A 398 2.43 8.48 -8.01
N ILE A 399 1.38 7.64 -8.03
CA ILE A 399 0.05 7.97 -7.48
C ILE A 399 0.11 8.38 -6.00
N ALA A 400 0.97 7.74 -5.18
CA ALA A 400 1.09 8.09 -3.77
C ALA A 400 1.52 9.55 -3.53
N TYR A 401 2.29 10.15 -4.46
CA TYR A 401 2.68 11.56 -4.41
C TYR A 401 1.53 12.54 -4.69
N LEU A 402 0.44 12.08 -5.30
CA LEU A 402 -0.73 12.95 -5.54
C LEU A 402 -1.55 13.20 -4.27
N ARG A 403 -1.40 12.37 -3.24
CA ARG A 403 -2.01 12.61 -1.92
C ARG A 403 -1.53 13.94 -1.36
N ASP A 404 -0.21 14.15 -1.33
CA ASP A 404 0.40 15.39 -0.84
C ASP A 404 -0.10 16.61 -1.63
N LEU A 405 -0.20 16.49 -2.97
CA LEU A 405 -0.76 17.53 -3.83
C LEU A 405 -2.23 17.81 -3.49
N GLY A 406 -3.05 16.77 -3.33
CA GLY A 406 -4.45 16.92 -2.97
C GLY A 406 -4.61 17.71 -1.68
N MET A 407 -3.82 17.37 -0.64
CA MET A 407 -3.85 18.05 0.65
C MET A 407 -3.44 19.52 0.56
N ASP A 408 -2.57 19.89 -0.37
CA ASP A 408 -2.24 21.31 -0.63
C ASP A 408 -3.43 22.10 -1.19
N TYR A 409 -4.46 21.44 -1.73
CA TYR A 409 -5.65 22.04 -2.37
C TYR A 409 -6.97 21.57 -1.75
N SER A 410 -6.97 21.29 -0.45
CA SER A 410 -8.14 20.89 0.33
C SER A 410 -8.85 19.61 -0.15
N VAL A 411 -8.12 18.69 -0.77
CA VAL A 411 -8.59 17.35 -1.13
C VAL A 411 -7.89 16.32 -0.26
N ILE A 412 -8.66 15.50 0.44
CA ILE A 412 -8.14 14.35 1.18
C ILE A 412 -8.66 13.07 0.58
N GLY A 413 -7.90 12.00 0.72
CA GLY A 413 -8.28 10.70 0.20
C GLY A 413 -7.22 9.64 0.44
N GLU A 414 -7.64 8.41 0.27
CA GLU A 414 -6.85 7.23 0.52
C GLU A 414 -7.34 6.08 -0.37
N SER A 415 -6.55 5.03 -0.41
CA SER A 415 -6.95 3.76 -0.98
C SER A 415 -7.27 2.73 0.08
N PHE A 416 -8.21 1.86 -0.24
CA PHE A 416 -8.52 0.70 0.56
C PHE A 416 -8.89 -0.47 -0.34
N GLU A 417 -8.91 -1.68 0.22
CA GLU A 417 -8.89 -2.89 -0.57
C GLU A 417 -9.62 -4.03 0.11
N THR A 418 -10.01 -5.04 -0.67
CA THR A 418 -10.62 -6.28 -0.21
C THR A 418 -10.38 -7.41 -1.21
N SER A 419 -10.46 -8.66 -0.75
CA SER A 419 -10.57 -9.84 -1.63
C SER A 419 -12.00 -10.34 -1.67
N VAL A 420 -12.47 -10.76 -2.84
CA VAL A 420 -13.88 -11.07 -3.07
C VAL A 420 -14.04 -12.32 -3.94
N PRO A 421 -15.05 -13.17 -3.68
CA PRO A 421 -15.45 -14.22 -4.62
C PRO A 421 -15.87 -13.65 -5.97
N TRP A 422 -15.67 -14.40 -7.06
CA TRP A 422 -15.93 -13.92 -8.42
C TRP A 422 -17.36 -13.45 -8.67
N ASP A 423 -18.34 -14.10 -8.07
CA ASP A 423 -19.76 -13.79 -8.18
C ASP A 423 -20.18 -12.52 -7.42
N ARG A 424 -19.30 -11.99 -6.55
CA ARG A 424 -19.56 -10.79 -5.73
C ARG A 424 -18.84 -9.53 -6.21
N VAL A 425 -17.90 -9.66 -7.15
CA VAL A 425 -17.06 -8.55 -7.65
C VAL A 425 -17.89 -7.34 -8.07
N LEU A 426 -18.88 -7.54 -8.95
CA LEU A 426 -19.64 -6.44 -9.53
C LEU A 426 -20.57 -5.77 -8.52
N ASP A 427 -21.17 -6.55 -7.63
CA ASP A 427 -22.06 -6.03 -6.60
C ASP A 427 -21.28 -5.23 -5.56
N ILE A 428 -20.14 -5.74 -5.07
CA ILE A 428 -19.26 -5.01 -4.15
C ILE A 428 -18.75 -3.71 -4.80
N SER A 429 -18.25 -3.77 -6.04
CA SER A 429 -17.79 -2.58 -6.74
C SER A 429 -18.87 -1.50 -6.86
N ARG A 430 -20.12 -1.88 -7.09
CA ARG A 430 -21.23 -0.92 -7.23
C ARG A 430 -21.72 -0.41 -5.88
N ASN A 431 -21.97 -1.31 -4.94
CA ASN A 431 -22.63 -1.00 -3.66
C ASN A 431 -21.70 -0.17 -2.76
N VAL A 432 -20.39 -0.48 -2.71
CA VAL A 432 -19.41 0.30 -1.95
C VAL A 432 -19.30 1.73 -2.49
N LYS A 433 -19.26 1.90 -3.83
CA LYS A 433 -19.25 3.23 -4.44
C LYS A 433 -20.52 4.02 -4.12
N ALA A 434 -21.69 3.37 -4.19
CA ALA A 434 -22.96 3.99 -3.84
C ALA A 434 -23.01 4.39 -2.36
N ARG A 435 -22.51 3.52 -1.45
CA ARG A 435 -22.45 3.79 -0.01
C ARG A 435 -21.60 5.02 0.30
N ILE A 436 -20.39 5.11 -0.28
CA ILE A 436 -19.51 6.27 -0.08
C ILE A 436 -20.17 7.57 -0.54
N ILE A 437 -20.81 7.57 -1.72
CA ILE A 437 -21.50 8.76 -2.23
C ILE A 437 -22.63 9.19 -1.29
N GLN A 438 -23.40 8.23 -0.77
CA GLN A 438 -24.49 8.52 0.15
C GLN A 438 -24.00 9.07 1.49
N GLU A 439 -23.01 8.42 2.11
CA GLU A 439 -22.43 8.83 3.39
C GLU A 439 -21.79 10.23 3.31
N CYS A 440 -21.03 10.52 2.24
CA CYS A 440 -20.48 11.85 2.02
C CYS A 440 -21.57 12.92 1.93
N LYS A 441 -22.67 12.64 1.23
CA LYS A 441 -23.79 13.58 1.10
C LYS A 441 -24.46 13.85 2.45
N GLU A 442 -24.70 12.79 3.23
CA GLU A 442 -25.32 12.90 4.57
C GLU A 442 -24.43 13.67 5.56
N LYS A 443 -23.11 13.53 5.44
CA LYS A 443 -22.12 14.22 6.29
C LYS A 443 -21.75 15.63 5.79
N GLY A 444 -22.47 16.15 4.79
CA GLY A 444 -22.33 17.54 4.35
C GLY A 444 -21.13 17.81 3.43
N VAL A 445 -20.55 16.79 2.81
CA VAL A 445 -19.54 16.98 1.75
C VAL A 445 -20.19 17.70 0.57
N GLN A 446 -19.67 18.89 0.23
CA GLN A 446 -20.31 19.81 -0.72
C GLN A 446 -20.20 19.37 -2.19
N PHE A 447 -19.15 18.62 -2.52
CA PHE A 447 -18.85 18.17 -3.88
C PHE A 447 -18.95 16.65 -3.96
N PRO A 448 -19.38 16.07 -5.09
CA PRO A 448 -19.35 14.62 -5.27
C PRO A 448 -17.96 14.05 -4.97
N PRO A 449 -17.85 13.00 -4.14
CA PRO A 449 -16.56 12.37 -3.87
C PRO A 449 -16.06 11.64 -5.12
N LEU A 450 -14.74 11.58 -5.30
CA LEU A 450 -14.13 10.59 -6.17
C LEU A 450 -14.25 9.23 -5.48
N CYS A 451 -14.95 8.30 -6.11
CA CYS A 451 -14.99 6.91 -5.68
C CYS A 451 -14.85 5.99 -6.90
N THR A 452 -13.71 5.30 -7.00
CA THR A 452 -13.33 4.48 -8.15
C THR A 452 -12.72 3.17 -7.67
N CYS A 453 -12.78 2.13 -8.51
CA CYS A 453 -12.19 0.83 -8.21
C CYS A 453 -11.44 0.22 -9.40
N ARG A 454 -10.55 -0.72 -9.08
CA ARG A 454 -9.92 -1.61 -10.04
C ARG A 454 -9.81 -3.03 -9.48
N VAL A 455 -9.84 -4.02 -10.36
CA VAL A 455 -9.38 -5.38 -10.05
C VAL A 455 -7.86 -5.40 -10.20
N THR A 456 -7.12 -5.67 -9.12
CA THR A 456 -5.64 -5.66 -9.13
C THR A 456 -5.01 -7.04 -9.20
N GLN A 457 -5.72 -8.06 -8.72
CA GLN A 457 -5.26 -9.45 -8.70
C GLN A 457 -6.40 -10.40 -9.04
N THR A 458 -6.05 -11.53 -9.64
CA THR A 458 -6.99 -12.61 -9.97
C THR A 458 -6.51 -13.91 -9.33
N TYR A 459 -7.44 -14.70 -8.84
CA TYR A 459 -7.21 -16.01 -8.21
C TYR A 459 -8.19 -17.00 -8.80
N ASP A 460 -7.97 -18.30 -8.54
CA ASP A 460 -8.93 -19.34 -8.89
C ASP A 460 -10.32 -19.03 -8.28
N ALA A 461 -10.35 -18.65 -7.00
CA ALA A 461 -11.58 -18.45 -6.24
C ALA A 461 -12.17 -17.03 -6.31
N GLY A 462 -11.42 -16.05 -6.79
CA GLY A 462 -11.86 -14.66 -6.70
C GLY A 462 -10.86 -13.62 -7.19
N ALA A 463 -11.01 -12.40 -6.71
CA ALA A 463 -10.21 -11.26 -7.14
C ALA A 463 -9.88 -10.32 -5.96
N CYS A 464 -8.83 -9.51 -6.11
CA CYS A 464 -8.60 -8.35 -5.25
C CYS A 464 -9.26 -7.12 -5.90
N LEU A 465 -10.14 -6.46 -5.17
CA LEU A 465 -10.67 -5.14 -5.49
C LEU A 465 -9.91 -4.07 -4.71
N TYR A 466 -9.53 -3.01 -5.41
CA TYR A 466 -8.80 -1.88 -4.86
C TYR A 466 -9.53 -0.60 -5.20
N PHE A 467 -9.90 0.15 -4.17
CA PHE A 467 -10.67 1.38 -4.27
C PHE A 467 -9.78 2.60 -3.99
N TYR A 468 -10.15 3.72 -4.60
CA TYR A 468 -9.73 5.04 -4.15
C TYR A 468 -10.96 5.85 -3.77
N PHE A 469 -10.88 6.51 -2.62
CA PHE A 469 -11.88 7.44 -2.12
C PHE A 469 -11.19 8.76 -1.80
N ALA A 470 -11.69 9.85 -2.39
CA ALA A 470 -11.21 11.20 -2.09
C ALA A 470 -12.34 12.22 -2.20
N TYR A 471 -12.24 13.32 -1.45
CA TYR A 471 -13.21 14.41 -1.54
C TYR A 471 -12.59 15.76 -1.14
N ASN A 472 -13.26 16.83 -1.57
CA ASN A 472 -12.95 18.20 -1.15
C ASN A 472 -13.59 18.47 0.21
N TYR A 473 -12.77 18.76 1.21
CA TYR A 473 -13.24 18.87 2.59
C TYR A 473 -13.63 20.29 3.02
N ARG A 474 -13.59 21.27 2.09
CA ARG A 474 -13.97 22.65 2.41
C ARG A 474 -15.39 22.74 2.96
N GLY A 475 -15.54 23.49 4.05
CA GLY A 475 -16.81 23.68 4.74
C GLY A 475 -17.09 22.66 5.85
N LEU A 476 -16.26 21.61 5.99
CA LEU A 476 -16.36 20.68 7.12
C LEU A 476 -15.55 21.20 8.32
N SER A 477 -16.09 21.01 9.52
CA SER A 477 -15.42 21.35 10.78
C SER A 477 -14.36 20.32 11.19
N ASP A 478 -14.65 19.04 10.97
CA ASP A 478 -13.74 17.93 11.26
C ASP A 478 -13.64 16.99 10.04
N PRO A 479 -12.76 17.32 9.08
CA PRO A 479 -12.70 16.60 7.83
C PRO A 479 -12.14 15.19 7.99
N ILE A 480 -11.32 14.92 9.01
CA ILE A 480 -10.74 13.59 9.23
C ILE A 480 -11.76 12.65 9.85
N HIS A 481 -12.52 13.12 10.83
CA HIS A 481 -13.59 12.31 11.41
C HIS A 481 -14.63 11.89 10.35
N VAL A 482 -15.04 12.82 9.47
CA VAL A 482 -15.95 12.50 8.36
C VAL A 482 -15.36 11.42 7.44
N TYR A 483 -14.06 11.50 7.12
CA TYR A 483 -13.41 10.47 6.30
C TYR A 483 -13.43 9.11 7.00
N GLU A 484 -13.10 9.06 8.29
CA GLU A 484 -13.05 7.82 9.08
C GLU A 484 -14.41 7.14 9.14
N GLU A 485 -15.48 7.90 9.37
CA GLU A 485 -16.85 7.36 9.35
C GLU A 485 -17.25 6.83 7.96
N VAL A 486 -16.85 7.50 6.88
CA VAL A 486 -17.15 7.05 5.51
C VAL A 486 -16.34 5.81 5.13
N GLU A 487 -15.05 5.71 5.50
CA GLU A 487 -14.26 4.49 5.25
C GLU A 487 -14.77 3.32 6.10
N HIS A 488 -15.17 3.56 7.35
CA HIS A 488 -15.82 2.57 8.20
C HIS A 488 -17.11 2.04 7.56
N ALA A 489 -17.99 2.94 7.10
CA ALA A 489 -19.20 2.57 6.38
C ALA A 489 -18.92 1.80 5.07
N ALA A 490 -17.86 2.17 4.34
CA ALA A 490 -17.40 1.43 3.17
C ALA A 490 -16.90 0.02 3.53
N ARG A 491 -16.24 -0.13 4.69
CA ARG A 491 -15.80 -1.43 5.21
C ARG A 491 -16.97 -2.33 5.58
N GLU A 492 -17.95 -1.79 6.30
CA GLU A 492 -19.22 -2.48 6.61
C GLU A 492 -19.90 -2.96 5.33
N GLU A 493 -19.97 -2.10 4.30
CA GLU A 493 -20.54 -2.47 3.00
C GLU A 493 -19.74 -3.59 2.31
N ILE A 494 -18.41 -3.55 2.35
CA ILE A 494 -17.55 -4.63 1.84
C ILE A 494 -17.90 -5.96 2.52
N LEU A 495 -17.93 -5.98 3.85
CA LEU A 495 -18.18 -7.19 4.64
C LEU A 495 -19.59 -7.73 4.41
N ALA A 496 -20.60 -6.86 4.42
CA ALA A 496 -22.00 -7.22 4.16
C ALA A 496 -22.22 -7.83 2.77
N ASN A 497 -21.40 -7.43 1.78
CA ASN A 497 -21.47 -7.98 0.43
C ASN A 497 -20.55 -9.20 0.23
N GLY A 498 -19.83 -9.67 1.26
CA GLY A 498 -19.03 -10.90 1.23
C GLY A 498 -17.57 -10.70 0.80
N GLY A 499 -17.05 -9.47 0.89
CA GLY A 499 -15.61 -9.21 0.77
C GLY A 499 -14.86 -9.49 2.07
N SER A 500 -13.55 -9.71 1.98
CA SER A 500 -12.68 -9.87 3.14
C SER A 500 -12.38 -8.54 3.84
N LEU A 501 -12.00 -8.61 5.11
CA LEU A 501 -11.56 -7.46 5.90
C LEU A 501 -10.35 -6.74 5.27
N SER A 502 -9.40 -7.51 4.74
CA SER A 502 -8.24 -7.03 3.99
C SER A 502 -7.73 -8.16 3.08
N HIS A 503 -7.13 -7.81 1.94
CA HIS A 503 -6.31 -8.71 1.13
C HIS A 503 -4.82 -8.54 1.46
N HIS A 504 -4.32 -7.30 1.67
CA HIS A 504 -2.88 -7.07 1.84
C HIS A 504 -2.47 -5.84 2.67
N HIS A 505 -3.38 -4.91 2.99
CA HIS A 505 -3.06 -3.80 3.90
C HIS A 505 -2.89 -4.26 5.36
N GLY A 506 -3.46 -5.41 5.71
CA GLY A 506 -3.48 -5.92 7.07
C GLY A 506 -4.59 -5.28 7.92
N VAL A 507 -4.55 -5.57 9.20
CA VAL A 507 -5.56 -5.16 10.17
C VAL A 507 -5.07 -3.98 11.00
N GLY A 508 -3.84 -4.08 11.51
CA GLY A 508 -3.22 -3.13 12.43
C GLY A 508 -4.13 -2.81 13.61
N LYS A 509 -4.28 -1.51 13.90
CA LYS A 509 -5.31 -1.00 14.81
C LYS A 509 -6.57 -0.58 14.08
N LEU A 510 -6.44 -0.14 12.82
CA LEU A 510 -7.53 0.44 12.02
C LEU A 510 -8.72 -0.50 11.84
N ARG A 511 -8.48 -1.81 11.70
CA ARG A 511 -9.54 -2.79 11.37
C ARG A 511 -9.82 -3.78 12.50
N LYS A 512 -9.35 -3.48 13.70
CA LYS A 512 -9.34 -4.40 14.84
C LYS A 512 -10.75 -4.78 15.30
N GLU A 513 -11.73 -3.88 15.21
CA GLU A 513 -13.09 -4.13 15.67
C GLU A 513 -13.78 -5.31 14.94
N TRP A 514 -13.50 -5.50 13.65
CA TRP A 514 -14.09 -6.57 12.84
C TRP A 514 -13.40 -7.93 12.98
N MET A 515 -12.28 -8.01 13.72
CA MET A 515 -11.50 -9.26 13.82
C MET A 515 -12.31 -10.39 14.41
N ARG A 516 -13.11 -10.11 15.44
CA ARG A 516 -13.94 -11.12 16.10
C ARG A 516 -14.88 -11.82 15.12
N ASP A 517 -15.54 -11.06 14.27
CA ASP A 517 -16.51 -11.58 13.31
C ASP A 517 -15.82 -12.20 12.09
N THR A 518 -14.61 -11.72 11.76
CA THR A 518 -13.82 -12.23 10.64
C THR A 518 -13.20 -13.61 10.91
N ILE A 519 -12.67 -13.84 12.11
CA ILE A 519 -11.93 -15.08 12.44
C ILE A 519 -12.52 -15.89 13.60
N SER A 520 -13.71 -15.53 14.08
CA SER A 520 -14.40 -16.08 15.25
C SER A 520 -13.73 -15.78 16.60
N ASN A 521 -14.52 -15.88 17.68
CA ASN A 521 -14.02 -15.78 19.07
C ASN A 521 -12.91 -16.80 19.38
N VAL A 522 -13.04 -18.04 18.87
CA VAL A 522 -12.05 -19.10 19.10
C VAL A 522 -10.77 -18.80 18.36
N GLY A 523 -10.84 -18.35 17.10
CA GLY A 523 -9.67 -17.94 16.32
C GLY A 523 -8.93 -16.76 16.96
N LEU A 524 -9.68 -15.77 17.45
CA LEU A 524 -9.09 -14.65 18.20
C LEU A 524 -8.43 -15.14 19.50
N GLY A 525 -9.06 -16.08 20.21
CA GLY A 525 -8.48 -16.74 21.38
C GLY A 525 -7.19 -17.52 21.07
N MET A 526 -7.10 -18.16 19.90
CA MET A 526 -5.88 -18.83 19.45
C MET A 526 -4.75 -17.82 19.21
N LEU A 527 -5.01 -16.72 18.49
CA LEU A 527 -4.02 -15.64 18.31
C LEU A 527 -3.55 -15.08 19.65
N LYS A 528 -4.49 -14.83 20.57
CA LYS A 528 -4.18 -14.36 21.92
C LYS A 528 -3.33 -15.36 22.69
N SER A 529 -3.61 -16.64 22.62
CA SER A 529 -2.82 -17.66 23.32
C SER A 529 -1.37 -17.69 22.84
N VAL A 530 -1.13 -17.50 21.54
CA VAL A 530 0.22 -17.40 20.96
C VAL A 530 0.92 -16.14 21.47
N LYS A 531 0.25 -14.98 21.40
CA LYS A 531 0.77 -13.71 21.93
C LYS A 531 1.16 -13.82 23.41
N ASP A 532 0.25 -14.31 24.26
CA ASP A 532 0.48 -14.43 25.70
C ASP A 532 1.63 -15.42 26.00
N TYR A 533 1.82 -16.46 25.17
CA TYR A 533 2.91 -17.41 25.32
C TYR A 533 4.27 -16.82 24.91
N VAL A 534 4.38 -16.20 23.73
CA VAL A 534 5.67 -15.72 23.21
C VAL A 534 6.09 -14.37 23.82
N ASP A 535 5.12 -13.54 24.20
CA ASP A 535 5.33 -12.22 24.78
C ASP A 535 4.39 -11.93 25.96
N PRO A 536 4.60 -12.62 27.10
CA PRO A 536 3.71 -12.53 28.28
C PRO A 536 3.69 -11.16 28.97
N LYS A 537 4.71 -10.32 28.74
CA LYS A 537 4.80 -8.96 29.31
C LYS A 537 4.38 -7.88 28.31
N ASN A 538 3.89 -8.27 27.14
CA ASN A 538 3.54 -7.35 26.06
C ASN A 538 4.67 -6.35 25.76
N ILE A 539 5.91 -6.85 25.64
CA ILE A 539 7.09 -6.09 25.22
C ILE A 539 6.84 -5.55 23.80
N PHE A 540 6.31 -6.37 22.90
CA PHE A 540 5.90 -5.96 21.56
C PHE A 540 4.49 -5.34 21.60
N GLY A 541 4.44 -4.07 22.03
CA GLY A 541 3.23 -3.43 22.56
C GLY A 541 2.53 -2.47 21.61
N ASN A 542 2.61 -2.64 20.28
CA ASN A 542 1.92 -1.77 19.32
C ASN A 542 0.38 -1.93 19.29
N ARG A 543 -0.14 -2.99 19.95
CA ARG A 543 -1.58 -3.34 20.13
C ARG A 543 -2.35 -3.61 18.84
N ASN A 544 -1.64 -3.97 17.77
CA ASN A 544 -2.26 -4.44 16.52
C ASN A 544 -2.98 -5.78 16.77
N LEU A 545 -3.99 -6.08 15.96
CA LEU A 545 -4.78 -7.33 15.96
C LEU A 545 -5.65 -7.60 17.20
N LEU A 546 -5.10 -7.50 18.42
CA LEU A 546 -5.68 -8.02 19.68
C LEU A 546 -5.85 -6.98 20.77
#